data_AF-A0A239H1Q0-F1
#
_entry.id   AF-A0A239H1Q0-F1
#
_cell.length_a   1.000
_cell.length_b   1.000
_cell.length_c   1.000
_cell.angle_alpha   90.00
_cell.angle_beta   90.00
_cell.angle_gamma   90.00
#
_symmetry.space_group_name_H-M   'P 1'
#
loop_
_entity.id
_entity.type
_entity.pdbx_description
1 polymer ?
#
loop_
_entity_poly.entity_id
_entity_poly.type
_entity_poly.pdbx_seq_one_letter_code
_entity_poly.pdbx_strand_id
1 'polypeptide(L)'
;MTDDAAYHLAQFNVGTLLEPLDAPGMAGFVALLDPVNALADAAPGFVWRLVEEGEPDATGLRPAGADVIVNYSVWESMEALWDFVYRSAHLETLRRRREWFRRHVEAHLVMWWVPAGRIPTVEEGLERLALLRAHGPSPRAFTFNASYTAAEAAAAEEAAAEEAAAATAAAS
;
A
#
# COMPACT_ATOMS: atom_id res chain seq x y z
N MET A 1 15.24 13.75 -19.24
CA MET A 1 14.48 14.14 -18.03
C MET A 1 13.37 13.11 -17.91
N THR A 2 13.54 12.16 -17.01
CA THR A 2 12.55 11.11 -16.75
C THR A 2 11.24 11.76 -16.30
N ASP A 3 10.14 11.23 -16.80
CA ASP A 3 8.75 11.67 -16.56
C ASP A 3 8.29 11.39 -15.11
N ASP A 4 9.21 11.31 -14.14
CA ASP A 4 8.93 10.90 -12.77
C ASP A 4 7.98 11.88 -12.05
N ALA A 5 7.92 13.15 -12.48
CA ALA A 5 6.95 14.12 -11.97
C ALA A 5 5.50 13.84 -12.43
N ALA A 6 5.30 13.01 -13.45
CA ALA A 6 3.98 12.63 -13.94
C ALA A 6 3.38 11.42 -13.20
N TYR A 7 4.12 10.81 -12.27
CA TYR A 7 3.71 9.61 -11.55
C TYR A 7 3.97 9.73 -10.05
N HIS A 8 3.11 9.07 -9.28
CA HIS A 8 3.27 8.87 -7.85
C HIS A 8 3.38 7.36 -7.55
N LEU A 9 3.88 7.03 -6.37
CA LEU A 9 3.93 5.67 -5.86
C LEU A 9 2.76 5.42 -4.92
N ALA A 10 1.89 4.48 -5.27
CA ALA A 10 0.90 3.92 -4.37
C ALA A 10 1.53 2.81 -3.52
N GLN A 11 1.20 2.76 -2.23
CA GLN A 11 1.59 1.70 -1.31
C GLN A 11 0.38 1.21 -0.53
N PHE A 12 0.11 -0.09 -0.58
CA PHE A 12 -0.99 -0.74 0.13
C PHE A 12 -0.48 -1.88 0.98
N ASN A 13 -0.98 -2.02 2.21
CA ASN A 13 -0.70 -3.17 3.06
C ASN A 13 -1.94 -3.67 3.80
N VAL A 14 -1.92 -4.98 4.08
CA VAL A 14 -2.92 -5.66 4.90
C VAL A 14 -2.25 -6.19 6.17
N GLY A 15 -2.91 -6.02 7.31
CA GLY A 15 -2.47 -6.50 8.62
C GLY A 15 -3.55 -7.34 9.27
N THR A 16 -3.27 -8.60 9.57
CA THR A 16 -4.22 -9.46 10.30
C THR A 16 -3.98 -9.29 11.80
N LEU A 17 -4.99 -8.79 12.50
CA LEU A 17 -4.95 -8.53 13.93
C LEU A 17 -4.82 -9.83 14.74
N LEU A 18 -4.11 -9.77 15.86
CA LEU A 18 -4.07 -10.84 16.85
C LEU A 18 -5.36 -10.89 17.68
N GLU A 19 -5.89 -9.71 18.01
CA GLU A 19 -7.07 -9.49 18.85
C GLU A 19 -7.91 -8.33 18.29
N PRO A 20 -9.19 -8.17 18.68
CA PRO A 20 -9.98 -6.98 18.35
C PRO A 20 -9.31 -5.67 18.79
N LEU A 21 -9.54 -4.57 18.05
CA LEU A 21 -8.88 -3.28 18.30
C LEU A 21 -9.14 -2.69 19.70
N ASP A 22 -10.26 -3.02 20.32
CA ASP A 22 -10.64 -2.59 21.67
C ASP A 22 -10.05 -3.47 22.79
N ALA A 23 -9.35 -4.55 22.44
CA ALA A 23 -8.68 -5.41 23.40
C ALA A 23 -7.50 -4.68 24.09
N PRO A 24 -7.23 -4.92 25.38
CA PRO A 24 -6.10 -4.30 26.09
C PRO A 24 -4.74 -4.51 25.40
N GLY A 25 -4.53 -5.65 24.74
CA GLY A 25 -3.30 -5.93 23.98
C GLY A 25 -3.10 -5.02 22.77
N MET A 26 -4.18 -4.46 22.22
CA MET A 26 -4.17 -3.57 21.06
C MET A 26 -4.01 -2.08 21.42
N ALA A 27 -4.11 -1.71 22.70
CA ALA A 27 -4.03 -0.32 23.14
C ALA A 27 -2.74 0.39 22.69
N GLY A 28 -1.63 -0.33 22.66
CA GLY A 28 -0.35 0.21 22.17
C GLY A 28 -0.34 0.52 20.68
N PHE A 29 -1.07 -0.25 19.87
CA PHE A 29 -1.24 0.02 18.43
C PHE A 29 -2.17 1.20 18.20
N VAL A 30 -3.32 1.23 18.87
CA VAL A 30 -4.31 2.31 18.75
C VAL A 30 -3.69 3.66 19.13
N ALA A 31 -2.91 3.70 20.21
CA ALA A 31 -2.21 4.91 20.65
C ALA A 31 -1.14 5.42 19.65
N LEU A 32 -0.71 4.58 18.70
CA LEU A 32 0.26 4.94 17.66
C LEU A 32 -0.40 5.40 16.36
N LEU A 33 -1.72 5.23 16.18
CA LEU A 33 -2.41 5.63 14.95
C LEU A 33 -2.27 7.14 14.69
N ASP A 34 -2.70 7.99 15.61
CA ASP A 34 -2.62 9.45 15.42
C ASP A 34 -1.19 9.95 15.24
N PRO A 35 -0.19 9.55 16.07
CA PRO A 35 1.18 9.99 15.88
C PRO A 35 1.79 9.54 14.54
N VAL A 36 1.51 8.32 14.08
CA VAL A 36 2.04 7.82 12.80
C VAL A 36 1.36 8.51 11.62
N ASN A 37 0.04 8.75 11.70
CA ASN A 37 -0.70 9.50 10.69
C ASN A 37 -0.19 10.94 10.57
N ALA A 38 -0.03 11.65 11.69
CA ALA A 38 0.53 13.01 11.70
C ALA A 38 1.97 13.06 11.18
N LEU A 39 2.76 12.02 11.44
CA LEU A 39 4.12 11.90 10.92
C LEU A 39 4.13 11.71 9.40
N ALA A 40 3.19 10.95 8.85
CA ALA A 40 3.01 10.81 7.40
C ALA A 40 2.56 12.12 6.78
N ASP A 41 1.54 12.77 7.36
CA ASP A 41 0.97 14.04 6.87
C ASP A 41 2.02 15.18 6.81
N ALA A 42 3.05 15.12 7.64
CA ALA A 42 4.16 16.07 7.67
C ALA A 42 5.41 15.64 6.88
N ALA A 43 5.44 14.42 6.32
CA ALA A 43 6.61 13.88 5.65
C ALA A 43 6.80 14.51 4.25
N PRO A 44 8.04 14.92 3.88
CA PRO A 44 8.33 15.34 2.52
C PRO A 44 7.95 14.26 1.49
N GLY A 45 7.25 14.66 0.43
CA GLY A 45 6.79 13.76 -0.62
C GLY A 45 5.59 12.90 -0.27
N PHE A 46 4.94 13.11 0.88
CA PHE A 46 3.63 12.52 1.16
C PHE A 46 2.54 13.21 0.32
N VAL A 47 1.67 12.42 -0.32
CA VAL A 47 0.60 12.93 -1.18
C VAL A 47 -0.77 12.69 -0.58
N TRP A 48 -1.03 11.48 -0.10
CA TRP A 48 -2.35 11.08 0.40
C TRP A 48 -2.29 9.81 1.26
N ARG A 49 -3.26 9.64 2.16
CA ARG A 49 -3.56 8.37 2.84
C ARG A 49 -5.06 8.12 2.92
N LEU A 50 -5.43 6.84 3.00
CA LEU A 50 -6.80 6.42 3.22
C LEU A 50 -7.26 6.80 4.62
N VAL A 51 -8.45 7.41 4.67
CA VAL A 51 -9.25 7.68 5.87
C VAL A 51 -10.68 7.22 5.57
N GLU A 52 -11.38 6.73 6.59
CA GLU A 52 -12.83 6.53 6.48
C GLU A 52 -13.56 7.88 6.55
N GLU A 53 -14.72 7.99 5.91
CA GLU A 53 -15.45 9.24 5.84
C GLU A 53 -15.88 9.70 7.25
N GLY A 54 -15.41 10.88 7.65
CA GLY A 54 -15.69 11.43 8.98
C GLY A 54 -14.77 10.93 10.10
N GLU A 55 -13.83 10.03 9.81
CA GLU A 55 -12.92 9.42 10.78
C GLU A 55 -11.45 9.85 10.55
N PRO A 56 -10.60 9.80 11.60
CA PRO A 56 -9.20 10.20 11.48
C PRO A 56 -8.32 9.16 10.76
N ASP A 57 -8.80 7.91 10.64
CA ASP A 57 -8.09 6.80 10.02
C ASP A 57 -9.03 5.81 9.32
N ALA A 58 -8.46 4.76 8.73
CA ALA A 58 -9.18 3.74 7.96
C ALA A 58 -9.28 2.38 8.70
N THR A 59 -8.98 2.36 10.00
CA THR A 59 -8.99 1.13 10.81
C THR A 59 -10.39 0.60 11.11
N GLY A 60 -11.45 1.29 10.69
CA GLY A 60 -12.82 0.76 10.61
C GLY A 60 -13.09 -0.10 9.36
N LEU A 61 -12.34 0.13 8.27
CA LEU A 61 -12.54 -0.58 7.01
C LEU A 61 -12.10 -2.06 7.12
N ARG A 62 -12.94 -2.98 6.64
CA ARG A 62 -12.68 -4.44 6.65
C ARG A 62 -12.76 -5.08 5.26
N PRO A 63 -12.03 -4.57 4.24
CA PRO A 63 -12.16 -5.04 2.87
C PRO A 63 -11.59 -6.44 2.63
N ALA A 64 -10.76 -6.95 3.54
CA ALA A 64 -10.05 -8.22 3.41
C ALA A 64 -10.35 -9.23 4.54
N GLY A 65 -11.39 -8.97 5.34
CA GLY A 65 -11.80 -9.83 6.46
C GLY A 65 -12.03 -9.06 7.76
N ALA A 66 -12.81 -9.64 8.68
CA ALA A 66 -13.24 -8.98 9.92
C ALA A 66 -12.07 -8.66 10.88
N ASP A 67 -10.98 -9.42 10.81
CA ASP A 67 -9.75 -9.25 11.59
C ASP A 67 -8.60 -8.65 10.76
N VAL A 68 -8.88 -8.10 9.58
CA VAL A 68 -7.87 -7.51 8.69
C VAL A 68 -8.07 -6.01 8.58
N ILE A 69 -7.04 -5.27 8.97
CA ILE A 69 -6.95 -3.83 8.69
C ILE A 69 -6.14 -3.59 7.43
N VAL A 70 -6.40 -2.46 6.79
CA VAL A 70 -5.62 -1.99 5.64
C VAL A 70 -4.99 -0.65 5.95
N ASN A 71 -3.81 -0.42 5.40
CA ASN A 71 -3.23 0.92 5.31
C ASN A 71 -2.88 1.17 3.85
N TYR A 72 -3.14 2.39 3.42
CA TYR A 72 -2.99 2.79 2.03
C TYR A 72 -2.52 4.24 2.00
N SER A 73 -1.40 4.48 1.32
CA SER A 73 -0.85 5.80 1.10
C SER A 73 -0.33 5.99 -0.33
N VAL A 74 -0.19 7.25 -0.75
CA VAL A 74 0.41 7.67 -2.02
C VAL A 74 1.53 8.66 -1.72
N TRP A 75 2.64 8.52 -2.45
CA TRP A 75 3.87 9.26 -2.25
C TRP A 75 4.42 9.75 -3.59
N GLU A 76 5.17 10.85 -3.59
CA GLU A 76 5.83 11.36 -4.79
C GLU A 76 6.88 10.37 -5.33
N SER A 77 7.51 9.58 -4.45
CA SER A 77 8.55 8.63 -4.85
C SER A 77 8.73 7.48 -3.85
N MET A 78 9.42 6.43 -4.30
CA MET A 78 9.87 5.34 -3.43
C MET A 78 10.82 5.82 -2.33
N GLU A 79 11.67 6.81 -2.63
CA GLU A 79 12.62 7.38 -1.66
C GLU A 79 11.89 8.09 -0.52
N ALA A 80 10.89 8.91 -0.84
CA ALA A 80 10.06 9.61 0.15
C ALA A 80 9.37 8.63 1.10
N LEU A 81 8.74 7.60 0.54
CA LEU A 81 8.13 6.53 1.33
C LEU A 81 9.19 5.79 2.17
N TRP A 82 10.35 5.46 1.61
CA TRP A 82 11.42 4.76 2.33
C TRP A 82 11.93 5.56 3.54
N ASP A 83 12.14 6.87 3.36
CA ASP A 83 12.56 7.76 4.44
C ASP A 83 11.49 7.87 5.53
N PHE A 84 10.20 7.96 5.16
CA PHE A 84 9.11 7.87 6.14
C PHE A 84 9.13 6.54 6.90
N VAL A 85 9.25 5.40 6.21
CA VAL A 85 9.16 4.08 6.83
C VAL A 85 10.36 3.77 7.73
N TYR A 86 11.57 4.13 7.32
CA TYR A 86 12.81 3.65 7.95
C TYR A 86 13.66 4.73 8.63
N ARG A 87 13.45 6.01 8.31
CA ARG A 87 14.21 7.14 8.90
C ARG A 87 13.36 8.05 9.79
N SER A 88 12.18 7.58 10.20
CA SER A 88 11.29 8.30 11.10
C SER A 88 10.95 7.46 12.34
N ALA A 89 10.16 8.04 13.26
CA ALA A 89 9.62 7.33 14.43
C ALA A 89 8.71 6.14 14.04
N HIS A 90 8.24 6.06 12.79
CA HIS A 90 7.45 4.92 12.29
C HIS A 90 8.21 3.58 12.39
N LEU A 91 9.55 3.61 12.38
CA LEU A 91 10.38 2.40 12.52
C LEU A 91 10.10 1.65 13.83
N GLU A 92 9.77 2.35 14.92
CA GLU A 92 9.45 1.72 16.21
C GLU A 92 8.15 0.90 16.12
N THR A 93 7.14 1.40 15.41
CA THR A 93 5.90 0.66 15.13
C THR A 93 6.21 -0.62 14.34
N LEU A 94 7.10 -0.55 13.34
CA LEU A 94 7.51 -1.73 12.57
C LEU A 94 8.25 -2.75 13.42
N ARG A 95 9.10 -2.32 14.36
CA ARG A 95 9.81 -3.23 15.29
C ARG A 95 8.84 -3.99 16.19
N ARG A 96 7.78 -3.33 16.61
CA ARG A 96 6.77 -3.86 17.55
C ARG A 96 5.58 -4.53 16.88
N ARG A 97 5.47 -4.49 15.55
CA ARG A 97 4.32 -5.02 14.78
C ARG A 97 3.84 -6.43 15.18
N ARG A 98 4.74 -7.30 15.64
CA ARG A 98 4.40 -8.68 16.08
C ARG A 98 3.63 -8.74 17.40
N GLU A 99 3.59 -7.65 18.15
CA GLU A 99 2.74 -7.49 19.33
C GLU A 99 1.25 -7.41 18.96
N TRP A 100 0.93 -7.00 17.72
CA TRP A 100 -0.44 -6.67 17.30
C TRP A 100 -0.93 -7.44 16.08
N PHE A 101 -0.01 -7.86 15.21
CA PHE A 101 -0.32 -8.52 13.95
C PHE A 101 0.22 -9.95 13.89
N ARG A 102 -0.59 -10.85 13.32
CA ARG A 102 -0.13 -12.19 12.96
C ARG A 102 1.02 -12.09 11.96
N ARG A 103 1.94 -13.05 12.04
CA ARG A 103 3.02 -13.17 11.07
C ARG A 103 2.41 -13.48 9.69
N HIS A 104 2.73 -12.65 8.71
CA HIS A 104 2.40 -12.92 7.31
C HIS A 104 3.29 -14.05 6.76
N VAL A 105 2.66 -15.06 6.16
CA VAL A 105 3.33 -16.15 5.44
C VAL A 105 3.52 -15.77 3.96
N GLU A 106 2.66 -14.91 3.44
CA GLU A 106 2.70 -14.37 2.08
C GLU A 106 3.02 -12.87 2.08
N ALA A 107 3.15 -12.27 0.89
CA ALA A 107 3.27 -10.82 0.74
C ALA A 107 2.09 -10.11 1.40
N HIS A 108 2.35 -9.04 2.15
CA HIS A 108 1.33 -8.26 2.86
C HIS A 108 1.40 -6.76 2.53
N LEU A 109 2.43 -6.35 1.80
CA LEU A 109 2.66 -5.00 1.31
C LEU A 109 2.87 -5.10 -0.19
N VAL A 110 2.29 -4.16 -0.93
CA VAL A 110 2.47 -3.99 -2.36
C VAL A 110 2.61 -2.50 -2.67
N MET A 111 3.40 -2.20 -3.71
CA MET A 111 3.62 -0.88 -4.25
C MET A 111 3.50 -0.95 -5.77
N TRP A 112 3.04 0.15 -6.38
CA TRP A 112 2.95 0.30 -7.82
C TRP A 112 2.89 1.78 -8.20
N TRP A 113 3.29 2.09 -9.43
CA TRP A 113 3.24 3.46 -9.95
C TRP A 113 1.84 3.80 -10.46
N VAL A 114 1.42 5.03 -10.20
CA VAL A 114 0.11 5.57 -10.61
C VAL A 114 0.32 6.95 -11.21
N PRO A 115 -0.48 7.38 -12.21
CA PRO A 115 -0.41 8.74 -12.70
C PRO A 115 -0.59 9.76 -11.57
N ALA A 116 0.19 10.83 -11.57
CA ALA A 116 0.10 11.88 -10.57
C ALA A 116 -1.32 12.46 -10.53
N GLY A 117 -1.84 12.67 -9.31
CA GLY A 117 -3.22 13.12 -9.08
C GLY A 117 -4.27 12.00 -9.12
N ARG A 118 -3.92 10.76 -9.48
CA ARG A 118 -4.81 9.60 -9.35
C ARG A 118 -4.67 8.97 -7.97
N ILE A 119 -5.79 8.75 -7.30
CA ILE A 119 -5.89 7.92 -6.09
C ILE A 119 -6.59 6.62 -6.50
N PRO A 120 -5.88 5.46 -6.52
CA PRO A 120 -6.53 4.20 -6.84
C PRO A 120 -7.43 3.71 -5.69
N THR A 121 -8.34 2.79 -6.01
CA THR A 121 -9.30 2.29 -5.03
C THR A 121 -8.71 1.20 -4.14
N VAL A 122 -9.40 0.89 -3.05
CA VAL A 122 -9.01 -0.21 -2.14
C VAL A 122 -9.05 -1.56 -2.87
N GLU A 123 -10.04 -1.75 -3.76
CA GLU A 123 -10.16 -2.94 -4.60
C GLU A 123 -8.93 -3.09 -5.50
N GLU A 124 -8.48 -2.02 -6.15
CA GLU A 124 -7.24 -2.05 -6.93
C GLU A 124 -6.05 -2.45 -6.04
N GLY A 125 -5.93 -1.89 -4.84
CA GLY A 125 -4.87 -2.28 -3.88
C GLY A 125 -4.87 -3.78 -3.56
N LEU A 126 -6.05 -4.38 -3.39
CA LEU A 126 -6.22 -5.82 -3.17
C LEU A 126 -5.84 -6.64 -4.40
N GLU A 127 -6.24 -6.19 -5.60
CA GLU A 127 -5.87 -6.82 -6.87
C GLU A 127 -4.35 -6.81 -7.09
N ARG A 128 -3.69 -5.68 -6.82
CA ARG A 128 -2.21 -5.56 -6.89
C ARG A 128 -1.53 -6.51 -5.93
N LEU A 129 -2.05 -6.62 -4.71
CA LEU A 129 -1.51 -7.53 -3.71
C LEU A 129 -1.69 -9.00 -4.13
N ALA A 130 -2.84 -9.34 -4.70
CA ALA A 130 -3.09 -10.67 -5.25
C ALA A 130 -2.15 -10.99 -6.41
N LEU A 131 -1.93 -10.04 -7.34
CA LEU A 131 -1.00 -10.17 -8.45
C LEU A 131 0.42 -10.47 -7.95
N LEU A 132 0.91 -9.71 -6.97
CA LEU A 132 2.21 -9.91 -6.35
C LEU A 132 2.34 -11.30 -5.69
N ARG A 133 1.30 -11.77 -5.00
CA ARG A 133 1.30 -13.10 -4.37
C ARG A 133 1.35 -14.23 -5.39
N ALA A 134 0.62 -14.09 -6.49
CA ALA A 134 0.50 -15.14 -7.50
C ALA A 134 1.74 -15.23 -8.42
N HIS A 135 2.33 -14.09 -8.78
CA HIS A 135 3.37 -14.02 -9.82
C HIS A 135 4.73 -13.51 -9.33
N GLY A 136 4.81 -13.04 -8.09
CA GLY A 136 5.99 -12.35 -7.58
C GLY A 136 6.12 -10.91 -8.10
N PRO A 137 7.22 -10.21 -7.76
CA PRO A 137 7.42 -8.81 -8.13
C PRO A 137 7.45 -8.60 -9.65
N SER A 138 6.75 -7.55 -10.10
CA SER A 138 6.72 -7.07 -11.48
C SER A 138 6.51 -5.54 -11.51
N PRO A 139 6.69 -4.85 -12.65
CA PRO A 139 6.40 -3.41 -12.74
C PRO A 139 4.98 -3.02 -12.32
N ARG A 140 4.02 -3.95 -12.41
CA ARG A 140 2.61 -3.76 -12.05
C ARG A 140 2.35 -3.92 -10.56
N ALA A 141 3.20 -4.64 -9.82
CA ALA A 141 3.05 -4.88 -8.39
C ALA A 141 4.37 -5.37 -7.80
N PHE A 142 4.95 -4.61 -6.88
CA PHE A 142 6.26 -4.91 -6.30
C PHE A 142 6.34 -4.50 -4.82
N THR A 143 7.49 -4.74 -4.18
CA THR A 143 7.79 -4.26 -2.82
C THR A 143 9.15 -3.60 -2.83
N PHE A 144 9.65 -3.09 -1.70
CA PHE A 144 11.01 -2.54 -1.62
C PHE A 144 12.14 -3.51 -2.01
N ASN A 145 11.85 -4.81 -2.14
CA ASN A 145 12.83 -5.79 -2.63
C ASN A 145 13.07 -5.74 -4.16
N ALA A 146 12.30 -4.95 -4.89
CA ALA A 146 12.44 -4.75 -6.32
C ALA A 146 12.18 -3.26 -6.65
N SER A 147 12.87 -2.75 -7.66
CA SER A 147 12.68 -1.39 -8.14
C SER A 147 12.34 -1.42 -9.61
N TYR A 148 11.28 -0.71 -9.96
CA TYR A 148 10.82 -0.49 -11.33
C TYR A 148 10.58 1.01 -11.49
N THR A 149 10.77 1.52 -12.69
CA THR A 149 10.45 2.90 -13.06
C THR A 149 8.97 3.04 -13.40
N ALA A 150 8.46 4.28 -13.34
CA ALA A 150 7.09 4.56 -13.78
C ALA A 150 6.87 4.23 -15.27
N ALA A 151 7.90 4.40 -16.11
CA ALA A 151 7.86 4.04 -17.52
C ALA A 151 7.71 2.52 -17.73
N GLU A 152 8.44 1.70 -16.97
CA GLU A 152 8.30 0.24 -17.02
C GLU A 152 6.91 -0.20 -16.55
N ALA A 153 6.35 0.46 -15.54
CA ALA A 153 4.99 0.19 -15.08
C ALA A 153 3.94 0.56 -16.14
N ALA A 154 4.06 1.73 -16.77
CA ALA A 154 3.15 2.16 -17.83
C ALA A 154 3.16 1.18 -19.03
N ALA A 155 4.36 0.77 -19.48
CA ALA A 155 4.48 -0.23 -20.54
C ALA A 155 3.88 -1.58 -20.15
N ALA A 156 4.02 -2.00 -18.89
CA ALA A 156 3.44 -3.24 -18.41
C ALA A 156 1.90 -3.18 -18.27
N GLU A 157 1.32 -2.03 -17.95
CA GLU A 157 -0.14 -1.85 -17.99
C GLU A 157 -0.69 -1.90 -19.41
N GLU A 158 -0.01 -1.27 -20.37
CA GLU A 158 -0.39 -1.28 -21.79
C GLU A 158 -0.38 -2.72 -22.34
N ALA A 159 0.71 -3.46 -22.10
CA ALA A 159 0.82 -4.86 -22.51
C ALA A 159 -0.28 -5.74 -21.89
N ALA A 160 -0.60 -5.54 -20.61
CA ALA A 160 -1.66 -6.29 -19.94
C ALA A 160 -3.06 -5.97 -20.50
N ALA A 161 -3.31 -4.71 -20.87
CA ALA A 161 -4.56 -4.30 -21.49
C ALA A 161 -4.73 -4.91 -22.89
N GLU A 162 -3.65 -4.96 -23.68
CA GLU A 162 -3.64 -5.62 -24.99
C GLU A 162 -3.91 -7.12 -24.89
N GLU A 163 -3.28 -7.80 -23.93
CA GLU A 163 -3.49 -9.23 -23.69
C GLU A 163 -4.94 -9.52 -23.28
N ALA A 164 -5.52 -8.72 -22.38
CA ALA A 164 -6.91 -8.85 -21.96
C ALA A 164 -7.90 -8.61 -23.11
N ALA A 165 -7.61 -7.62 -23.98
CA ALA A 165 -8.41 -7.35 -25.16
C ALA A 165 -8.35 -8.50 -26.16
N ALA A 166 -7.16 -9.07 -26.41
CA ALA A 166 -6.98 -10.22 -27.30
C ALA A 166 -7.71 -11.47 -26.77
N ALA A 167 -7.62 -11.74 -25.46
CA ALA A 167 -8.33 -12.87 -24.83
C ALA A 167 -9.85 -12.72 -24.95
N THR A 168 -10.38 -11.50 -24.78
CA THR A 168 -11.82 -11.20 -24.94
C THR A 168 -12.28 -11.40 -26.38
N ALA A 169 -11.48 -10.94 -27.35
CA ALA A 169 -11.78 -11.11 -28.77
C ALA A 169 -11.73 -12.58 -29.21
N ALA A 170 -10.83 -13.40 -28.64
CA ALA A 170 -10.73 -14.83 -28.95
C ALA A 170 -11.86 -15.68 -28.32
N ALA A 171 -12.50 -15.17 -27.27
CA ALA A 171 -13.63 -15.82 -26.59
C ALA A 171 -15.00 -15.44 -27.21
N SER A 172 -15.03 -14.54 -28.19
CA SER A 172 -16.22 -14.08 -28.93
C SER A 172 -16.36 -14.80 -30.27
#